data_AF-A0A2K9F7H5-F1
#
_entry.id   AF-A0A2K9F7H5-F1
#
_cell.length_a   1.000
_cell.length_b   1.000
_cell.length_c   1.000
_cell.angle_alpha   90.00
_cell.angle_beta   90.00
_cell.angle_gamma   90.00
#
_symmetry.space_group_name_H-M   'P 1'
#
loop_
_entity.id
_entity.type
_entity.pdbx_description
1 polymer ?
#
loop_
_entity_poly.entity_id
_entity_poly.type
_entity_poly.pdbx_seq_one_letter_code
_entity_poly.pdbx_strand_id
1 'polypeptide(L)'
;MLRRVLRGAWPSLPALAVAGAAVCAAGTVAVLLAPGVTPVSVLVAAVLTGPWLAALTAAADRIAADGEAGLCDWGRGLRALWRFGAAQTLVPAVPAAAFLAALALWQQSQSVWLLPSLAAGGACAVAGLLALPAALSLGAARPGLRGRLLWICAAHLVARRPTRFLAAPSLALLGLWASLRWTASLLLLVPPLVALVAAAATATALAHHAMATAGGEEPDRG
;
A
#
# COMPACT_ATOMS: atom_id res chain seq x y z
N MET A 1 -5.40 20.12 -6.36
CA MET A 1 -4.62 19.18 -5.53
C MET A 1 -3.35 18.69 -6.21
N LEU A 2 -3.43 18.09 -7.42
CA LEU A 2 -2.26 17.54 -8.12
C LEU A 2 -1.07 18.52 -8.27
N ARG A 3 -1.33 19.78 -8.65
CA ARG A 3 -0.28 20.83 -8.71
C ARG A 3 0.38 21.14 -7.37
N ARG A 4 -0.34 21.04 -6.24
CA ARG A 4 0.23 21.25 -4.90
C ARG A 4 1.10 20.07 -4.50
N VAL A 5 0.62 18.84 -4.73
CA VAL A 5 1.39 17.61 -4.50
C VAL A 5 2.66 17.61 -5.34
N LEU A 6 2.60 17.99 -6.62
CA LEU A 6 3.79 18.09 -7.49
C LEU A 6 4.79 19.15 -7.02
N ARG A 7 4.33 20.31 -6.54
CA ARG A 7 5.24 21.34 -6.00
C ARG A 7 5.89 20.92 -4.68
N GLY A 8 5.15 20.27 -3.79
CA GLY A 8 5.70 19.75 -2.52
C GLY A 8 6.56 18.50 -2.69
N ALA A 9 6.30 17.73 -3.75
CA ALA A 9 7.12 16.56 -4.10
C ALA A 9 8.53 16.98 -4.54
N TRP A 10 8.69 18.14 -5.19
CA TRP A 10 9.98 18.58 -5.73
C TRP A 10 11.09 18.72 -4.66
N PRO A 11 10.89 19.43 -3.54
CA PRO A 11 11.89 19.49 -2.47
C PRO A 11 12.05 18.16 -1.70
N SER A 12 11.06 17.29 -1.73
CA SER A 12 11.07 16.00 -1.02
C SER A 12 11.55 14.82 -1.89
N LEU A 13 11.90 15.05 -3.16
CA LEU A 13 12.48 14.07 -4.07
C LEU A 13 13.62 13.24 -3.45
N PRO A 14 14.64 13.82 -2.77
CA PRO A 14 15.71 13.01 -2.20
C PRO A 14 15.20 12.08 -1.09
N ALA A 15 14.23 12.53 -0.28
CA ALA A 15 13.62 11.71 0.76
C ALA A 15 12.83 10.54 0.17
N LEU A 16 12.06 10.81 -0.89
CA LEU A 16 11.30 9.79 -1.61
C LEU A 16 12.22 8.79 -2.33
N ALA A 17 13.33 9.24 -2.89
CA ALA A 17 14.32 8.38 -3.53
C ALA A 17 14.98 7.44 -2.51
N VAL A 18 15.39 7.96 -1.35
CA VAL A 18 15.95 7.14 -0.26
C VAL A 18 14.93 6.15 0.27
N ALA A 19 13.68 6.58 0.47
CA ALA A 19 12.61 5.70 0.92
C ALA A 19 12.30 4.60 -0.11
N GLY A 20 12.25 4.95 -1.40
CA GLY A 20 12.08 3.99 -2.50
C GLY A 20 13.23 2.98 -2.55
N ALA A 21 14.47 3.46 -2.48
CA ALA A 21 15.65 2.61 -2.42
C ALA A 21 15.63 1.66 -1.21
N ALA A 22 15.18 2.14 -0.04
CA ALA A 22 15.04 1.31 1.15
C ALA A 22 13.97 0.22 1.00
N VAL A 23 12.82 0.53 0.38
CA VAL A 23 11.78 -0.47 0.07
C VAL A 23 12.30 -1.51 -0.92
N CYS A 24 13.01 -1.08 -1.97
CA CYS A 24 13.64 -1.98 -2.93
C CYS A 24 14.73 -2.84 -2.28
N ALA A 25 15.57 -2.26 -1.42
CA ALA A 25 16.60 -2.98 -0.66
C ALA A 25 15.95 -4.03 0.26
N ALA A 26 14.89 -3.68 0.98
CA ALA A 26 14.15 -4.64 1.81
C ALA A 26 13.54 -5.77 0.96
N GLY A 27 13.00 -5.46 -0.22
CA GLY A 27 12.49 -6.45 -1.15
C GLY A 27 13.57 -7.38 -1.70
N THR A 28 14.73 -6.84 -2.10
CA THR A 28 15.87 -7.65 -2.57
C THR A 28 16.43 -8.55 -1.47
N VAL A 29 16.55 -8.05 -0.24
CA VAL A 29 16.93 -8.87 0.93
C VAL A 29 15.93 -10.01 1.13
N ALA A 30 14.63 -9.77 0.99
CA ALA A 30 13.63 -10.84 1.10
C ALA A 30 13.81 -11.93 0.03
N VAL A 31 14.12 -11.53 -1.21
CA VAL A 31 14.39 -12.47 -2.33
C VAL A 31 15.68 -13.26 -2.09
N LEU A 32 16.71 -12.63 -1.53
CA LEU A 32 17.98 -13.30 -1.20
C LEU A 32 17.83 -14.30 -0.04
N LEU A 33 17.02 -13.97 0.97
CA LEU A 33 16.78 -14.85 2.12
C LEU A 33 15.96 -16.08 1.78
N ALA A 34 15.02 -15.97 0.84
CA ALA A 34 14.15 -17.06 0.42
C ALA A 34 14.01 -17.05 -1.12
N PRO A 35 14.99 -17.60 -1.85
CA PRO A 35 14.94 -17.61 -3.30
C PRO A 35 13.73 -18.39 -3.80
N GLY A 36 12.97 -17.78 -4.70
CA GLY A 36 11.77 -18.36 -5.30
C GLY A 36 10.46 -17.82 -4.74
N VAL A 37 9.37 -18.21 -5.41
CA VAL A 37 8.00 -17.82 -5.04
C VAL A 37 7.44 -18.88 -4.09
N THR A 38 7.75 -18.73 -2.80
CA THR A 38 7.30 -19.64 -1.75
C THR A 38 6.38 -18.92 -0.77
N PRO A 39 5.49 -19.64 -0.06
CA PRO A 39 4.66 -19.03 0.99
C PRO A 39 5.49 -18.28 2.04
N VAL A 40 6.65 -18.84 2.38
CA VAL A 40 7.58 -18.26 3.36
C VAL A 40 8.21 -16.97 2.81
N SER A 41 8.62 -16.94 1.54
CA SER A 41 9.22 -15.74 0.96
C SER A 41 8.24 -14.56 0.92
N VAL A 42 6.95 -14.81 0.68
CA VAL A 42 5.90 -13.78 0.75
C VAL A 42 5.74 -13.21 2.16
N LEU A 43 5.74 -14.05 3.19
CA LEU A 43 5.63 -13.60 4.58
C LEU A 43 6.87 -12.81 5.01
N VAL A 44 8.06 -13.30 4.69
CA VAL A 44 9.33 -12.61 4.98
C VAL A 44 9.38 -11.26 4.27
N ALA A 45 9.01 -11.22 2.99
CA ALA A 45 8.93 -9.98 2.22
C ALA A 45 7.93 -9.00 2.84
N ALA A 46 6.75 -9.46 3.28
CA ALA A 46 5.76 -8.60 3.92
C ALA A 46 6.26 -8.00 5.25
N VAL A 47 6.91 -8.80 6.10
CA VAL A 47 7.47 -8.30 7.37
C VAL A 47 8.61 -7.33 7.13
N LEU A 48 9.48 -7.60 6.15
CA LEU A 48 10.63 -6.75 5.85
C LEU A 48 10.23 -5.44 5.18
N THR A 49 9.29 -5.48 4.22
CA THR A 49 8.88 -4.29 3.45
C THR A 49 7.83 -3.45 4.17
N GLY A 50 7.04 -4.04 5.07
CA GLY A 50 5.92 -3.38 5.74
C GLY A 50 6.26 -2.12 6.53
N PRO A 51 7.30 -2.11 7.39
CA PRO A 51 7.76 -0.92 8.08
C PRO A 51 8.08 0.24 7.13
N TRP A 52 8.81 -0.05 6.05
CA TRP A 52 9.22 0.95 5.07
C TRP A 52 8.03 1.48 4.28
N LEU A 53 7.09 0.62 3.89
CA LEU A 53 5.85 1.02 3.23
C LEU A 53 5.01 1.93 4.13
N ALA A 54 4.86 1.59 5.41
CA ALA A 54 4.11 2.43 6.37
C ALA A 54 4.76 3.81 6.57
N ALA A 55 6.09 3.87 6.66
CA ALA A 55 6.84 5.12 6.75
C ALA A 55 6.70 5.96 5.47
N LEU A 56 6.75 5.30 4.31
CA LEU A 56 6.58 5.94 3.00
C LEU A 56 5.16 6.51 2.83
N THR A 57 4.13 5.75 3.21
CA THR A 57 2.73 6.24 3.17
C THR A 57 2.52 7.42 4.11
N ALA A 58 3.10 7.38 5.33
CA ALA A 58 3.01 8.49 6.26
C ALA A 58 3.73 9.75 5.74
N ALA A 59 4.87 9.59 5.06
CA ALA A 59 5.56 10.70 4.41
C ALA A 59 4.75 11.25 3.23
N ALA A 60 4.15 10.39 2.41
CA ALA A 60 3.29 10.79 1.30
C ALA A 60 2.04 11.55 1.79
N ASP A 61 1.42 11.10 2.88
CA ASP A 61 0.28 11.78 3.50
C ASP A 61 0.67 13.17 4.02
N ARG A 62 1.85 13.32 4.63
CA ARG A 62 2.38 14.64 5.04
C ARG A 62 2.67 15.56 3.87
N ILE A 63 3.28 15.07 2.79
CA ILE A 63 3.50 15.87 1.58
C ILE A 63 2.16 16.34 0.99
N ALA A 64 1.13 15.48 1.04
CA ALA A 64 -0.20 15.82 0.56
C ALA A 64 -0.91 16.86 1.44
N ALA A 65 -0.69 16.83 2.76
CA ALA A 65 -1.31 17.74 3.73
C ALA A 65 -0.55 19.07 3.86
N ASP A 66 0.76 19.00 4.14
CA ASP A 66 1.59 20.13 4.59
C ASP A 66 2.57 20.60 3.51
N GLY A 67 2.77 19.83 2.43
CA GLY A 67 3.63 20.19 1.31
C GLY A 67 5.12 19.90 1.50
N GLU A 68 5.54 19.47 2.70
CA GLU A 68 6.94 19.19 3.02
C GLU A 68 7.10 17.88 3.82
N ALA A 69 8.15 17.12 3.53
CA ALA A 69 8.58 15.99 4.35
C ALA A 69 10.10 15.80 4.26
N GLY A 70 10.78 15.88 5.40
CA GLY A 70 12.23 15.67 5.50
C GLY A 70 12.62 14.22 5.80
N LEU A 71 13.90 13.88 5.57
CA LEU A 71 14.47 12.57 5.92
C LEU A 71 14.30 12.23 7.42
N CYS A 72 14.48 13.22 8.28
CA CYS A 72 14.38 13.03 9.73
C CYS A 72 12.95 12.64 10.17
N ASP A 73 11.94 13.21 9.51
CA ASP A 73 10.54 12.86 9.75
C ASP A 73 10.23 11.44 9.29
N TRP A 74 10.79 11.04 8.14
CA TRP A 74 10.66 9.67 7.66
C TRP A 74 11.30 8.66 8.63
N GLY A 75 12.53 8.93 9.11
CA GLY A 75 13.19 8.06 10.10
C GLY A 75 12.45 7.99 11.44
N ARG A 76 11.82 9.10 11.89
CA ARG A 76 10.93 9.10 13.06
C ARG A 76 9.65 8.30 12.81
N GLY A 77 9.04 8.47 11.64
CA GLY A 77 7.86 7.72 11.20
C GLY A 77 8.12 6.22 11.13
N LEU A 78 9.25 5.81 10.58
CA LEU A 78 9.67 4.41 10.50
C LEU A 78 9.75 3.76 11.88
N ARG A 79 10.41 4.41 12.84
CA ARG A 79 10.50 3.88 14.21
C ARG A 79 9.15 3.78 14.90
N ALA A 80 8.29 4.78 14.72
CA ALA A 80 6.95 4.81 15.33
C ALA A 80 6.00 3.78 14.71
N LEU A 81 6.09 3.57 13.39
CA LEU A 81 5.16 2.75 12.62
C LEU A 81 5.70 1.35 12.30
N TRP A 82 6.91 0.99 12.72
CA TRP A 82 7.53 -0.29 12.37
C TRP A 82 6.60 -1.48 12.62
N ARG A 83 6.15 -1.63 13.87
CA ARG A 83 5.31 -2.77 14.28
C ARG A 83 3.95 -2.75 13.59
N PHE A 84 3.41 -1.54 13.39
CA PHE A 84 2.15 -1.36 12.70
C PHE A 84 2.25 -1.76 11.23
N GLY A 85 3.26 -1.25 10.51
CA GLY A 85 3.50 -1.55 9.11
C GLY A 85 3.68 -3.05 8.87
N ALA A 86 4.53 -3.72 9.65
CA ALA A 86 4.73 -5.16 9.57
C ALA A 86 3.43 -5.95 9.84
N ALA A 87 2.65 -5.54 10.85
CA ALA A 87 1.37 -6.19 11.15
C ALA A 87 0.33 -5.99 10.04
N GLN A 88 0.25 -4.80 9.44
CA GLN A 88 -0.71 -4.52 8.38
C GLN A 88 -0.35 -5.20 7.06
N THR A 89 0.94 -5.31 6.71
CA THR A 89 1.35 -6.04 5.50
C THR A 89 1.16 -7.55 5.61
N LEU A 90 1.15 -8.10 6.83
CA LEU A 90 0.82 -9.51 7.04
C LEU A 90 -0.63 -9.84 6.68
N VAL A 91 -1.56 -8.89 6.80
CA VAL A 91 -2.98 -9.13 6.51
C VAL A 91 -3.23 -9.59 5.07
N PRO A 92 -2.69 -8.95 4.02
CA PRO A 92 -2.74 -9.49 2.65
C PRO A 92 -1.70 -10.58 2.38
N ALA A 93 -0.59 -10.65 3.14
CA ALA A 93 0.45 -11.65 2.91
C ALA A 93 0.04 -13.06 3.34
N VAL A 94 -0.72 -13.21 4.43
CA VAL A 94 -1.23 -14.50 4.89
C VAL A 94 -2.12 -15.19 3.83
N PRO A 95 -3.17 -14.55 3.28
CA PRO A 95 -3.96 -15.17 2.21
C PRO A 95 -3.15 -15.39 0.93
N ALA A 96 -2.17 -14.53 0.62
CA ALA A 96 -1.26 -14.74 -0.51
C ALA A 96 -0.37 -15.98 -0.30
N ALA A 97 0.17 -16.18 0.91
CA ALA A 97 0.94 -17.35 1.27
C ALA A 97 0.08 -18.62 1.23
N ALA A 98 -1.17 -18.56 1.73
CA ALA A 98 -2.13 -19.65 1.63
C ALA A 98 -2.49 -19.98 0.18
N PHE A 99 -2.65 -18.97 -0.68
CA PHE A 99 -2.85 -19.13 -2.11
C PHE A 99 -1.68 -19.86 -2.77
N LEU A 100 -0.43 -19.44 -2.50
CA LEU A 100 0.76 -20.10 -3.03
C LEU A 100 0.89 -21.55 -2.55
N ALA A 101 0.56 -21.82 -1.28
CA ALA A 101 0.57 -23.17 -0.74
C ALA A 101 -0.49 -24.07 -1.42
N ALA A 102 -1.72 -23.55 -1.56
CA ALA A 102 -2.79 -24.23 -2.29
C ALA A 102 -2.43 -24.45 -3.76
N LEU A 103 -1.73 -23.50 -4.38
CA LEU A 103 -1.31 -23.59 -5.79
C LEU A 103 -0.26 -24.68 -5.96
N ALA A 104 0.74 -24.73 -5.07
CA ALA A 104 1.72 -25.80 -5.07
C ALA A 104 1.07 -27.18 -4.89
N LEU A 105 0.11 -27.30 -3.97
CA LEU A 105 -0.64 -28.54 -3.75
C LEU A 105 -1.51 -28.92 -4.96
N TRP A 106 -2.14 -27.94 -5.60
CA TRP A 106 -2.93 -28.16 -6.81
C TRP A 106 -2.06 -28.60 -7.98
N GLN A 107 -0.89 -27.99 -8.18
CA GLN A 107 0.05 -28.41 -9.22
C GLN A 107 0.48 -29.87 -9.05
N GLN A 108 0.64 -30.34 -7.81
CA GLN A 108 1.00 -31.73 -7.50
C GLN A 108 -0.17 -32.71 -7.62
N SER A 109 -1.36 -32.33 -7.14
CA SER A 109 -2.51 -33.25 -7.02
C SER A 109 -3.52 -33.15 -8.17
N GLN A 110 -3.53 -32.05 -8.92
CA GLN A 110 -4.53 -31.69 -9.94
C GLN A 110 -5.98 -31.82 -9.47
N SER A 111 -6.21 -31.73 -8.15
CA SER A 111 -7.54 -31.92 -7.56
C SER A 111 -8.43 -30.70 -7.74
N VAL A 112 -9.60 -30.89 -8.38
CA VAL A 112 -10.61 -29.85 -8.62
C VAL A 112 -11.12 -29.22 -7.30
N TRP A 113 -11.10 -29.98 -6.20
CA TRP A 113 -11.53 -29.51 -4.88
C TRP A 113 -10.68 -28.37 -4.30
N LEU A 114 -9.49 -28.12 -4.85
CA LEU A 114 -8.61 -27.03 -4.42
C LEU A 114 -8.92 -25.69 -5.12
N LEU A 115 -9.69 -25.70 -6.22
CA LEU A 115 -10.03 -24.49 -6.97
C LEU A 115 -10.79 -23.44 -6.16
N PRO A 116 -11.80 -23.79 -5.31
CA PRO A 116 -12.49 -22.80 -4.49
C PRO A 116 -11.54 -22.13 -3.48
N SER A 117 -10.64 -22.91 -2.87
CA SER A 117 -9.64 -22.40 -1.93
C SER A 117 -8.62 -21.48 -2.61
N LEU A 118 -8.21 -21.81 -3.84
CA LEU A 118 -7.38 -20.96 -4.68
C LEU A 118 -8.07 -19.65 -5.03
N ALA A 119 -9.31 -19.72 -5.50
CA ALA A 119 -10.09 -18.54 -5.85
C ALA A 119 -10.30 -17.63 -4.63
N ALA A 120 -10.68 -18.20 -3.48
CA ALA A 120 -10.88 -17.47 -2.24
C ALA A 120 -9.57 -16.84 -1.72
N GLY A 121 -8.48 -17.60 -1.66
CA GLY A 121 -7.17 -17.11 -1.22
C GLY A 121 -6.64 -15.99 -2.12
N GLY A 122 -6.72 -16.17 -3.44
CA GLY A 122 -6.34 -15.16 -4.43
C GLY A 122 -7.19 -13.90 -4.32
N ALA A 123 -8.52 -14.03 -4.22
CA ALA A 123 -9.43 -12.90 -4.07
C ALA A 123 -9.17 -12.12 -2.77
N CYS A 124 -8.97 -12.82 -1.64
CA CYS A 124 -8.63 -12.19 -0.36
C CYS A 124 -7.27 -11.47 -0.42
N ALA A 125 -6.26 -12.07 -1.07
CA ALA A 125 -4.95 -11.45 -1.25
C ALA A 125 -5.04 -10.17 -2.08
N VAL A 126 -5.75 -10.22 -3.22
CA VAL A 126 -5.95 -9.05 -4.10
C VAL A 126 -6.74 -7.95 -3.38
N ALA A 127 -7.85 -8.30 -2.73
CA ALA A 127 -8.66 -7.33 -1.98
C ALA A 127 -7.86 -6.69 -0.84
N GLY A 128 -7.09 -7.49 -0.10
CA GLY A 128 -6.21 -7.02 0.97
C GLY A 128 -5.11 -6.09 0.43
N LEU A 129 -4.49 -6.44 -0.70
CA LEU A 129 -3.45 -5.64 -1.33
C LEU A 129 -4.00 -4.29 -1.84
N LEU A 130 -5.21 -4.28 -2.39
CA LEU A 130 -5.90 -3.06 -2.80
C LEU A 130 -6.28 -2.17 -1.62
N ALA A 131 -6.68 -2.76 -0.49
CA ALA A 131 -7.07 -2.03 0.72
C ALA A 131 -5.86 -1.59 1.57
N LEU A 132 -4.69 -2.20 1.39
CA LEU A 132 -3.50 -1.94 2.20
C LEU A 132 -3.05 -0.46 2.22
N PRO A 133 -2.99 0.27 1.08
CA PRO A 133 -2.60 1.68 1.12
C PRO A 133 -3.58 2.55 1.91
N ALA A 134 -4.88 2.26 1.80
CA ALA A 134 -5.92 2.93 2.58
C ALA A 134 -5.81 2.58 4.07
N ALA A 135 -5.52 1.31 4.39
CA ALA A 135 -5.32 0.84 5.76
C ALA A 135 -4.11 1.52 6.43
N LEU A 136 -2.98 1.64 5.70
CA LEU A 136 -1.77 2.30 6.20
C LEU A 136 -1.98 3.80 6.40
N SER A 137 -2.59 4.48 5.43
CA SER A 137 -2.91 5.92 5.51
C SER A 137 -3.89 6.22 6.65
N LEU A 138 -4.99 5.45 6.75
CA LEU A 138 -5.96 5.59 7.83
C LEU A 138 -5.34 5.32 9.20
N GLY A 139 -4.51 4.28 9.33
CA GLY A 139 -3.85 3.95 10.59
C GLY A 139 -2.83 5.01 11.02
N ALA A 140 -2.12 5.62 10.06
CA ALA A 140 -1.21 6.72 10.33
C ALA A 140 -1.96 8.00 10.73
N ALA A 141 -3.08 8.31 10.06
CA ALA A 141 -3.88 9.51 10.33
C ALA A 141 -4.76 9.39 11.58
N ARG A 142 -5.24 8.18 11.91
CA ARG A 142 -6.19 7.92 13.00
C ARG A 142 -5.72 6.74 13.87
N PRO A 143 -4.81 6.98 14.84
CA PRO A 143 -4.23 5.91 15.67
C PRO A 143 -5.25 5.15 16.55
N GLY A 144 -6.45 5.72 16.75
CA GLY A 144 -7.57 5.09 17.45
C GLY A 144 -8.34 4.03 16.63
N LEU A 145 -8.22 4.03 15.30
CA LEU A 145 -8.79 2.97 14.46
C LEU A 145 -7.77 1.83 14.36
N ARG A 146 -8.08 0.68 14.97
CA ARG A 146 -7.18 -0.49 14.98
C ARG A 146 -7.91 -1.78 14.62
N GLY A 147 -7.14 -2.78 14.22
CA GLY A 147 -7.63 -4.15 13.99
C GLY A 147 -8.70 -4.20 12.90
N ARG A 148 -9.80 -4.92 13.17
CA ARG A 148 -10.87 -5.20 12.19
C ARG A 148 -11.56 -3.93 11.68
N LEU A 149 -11.83 -2.96 12.55
CA LEU A 149 -12.52 -1.72 12.17
C LEU A 149 -11.73 -0.93 11.12
N LEU A 150 -10.41 -0.86 11.27
CA LEU A 150 -9.54 -0.20 10.29
C LEU A 150 -9.66 -0.86 8.91
N TRP A 151 -9.64 -2.19 8.84
CA TRP A 151 -9.77 -2.92 7.58
C TRP A 151 -11.17 -2.81 6.98
N ILE A 152 -12.22 -2.81 7.79
CA ILE A 152 -13.58 -2.59 7.31
C ILE A 152 -13.71 -1.19 6.71
N CYS A 153 -13.19 -0.15 7.38
CA CYS A 153 -13.19 1.21 6.85
C CYS A 153 -12.35 1.33 5.58
N ALA A 154 -11.16 0.72 5.55
CA ALA A 154 -10.30 0.72 4.37
C ALA A 154 -10.98 0.02 3.18
N ALA A 155 -11.54 -1.17 3.40
CA ALA A 155 -12.28 -1.91 2.38
C ALA A 155 -13.52 -1.14 1.91
N HIS A 156 -14.23 -0.47 2.82
CA HIS A 156 -15.38 0.37 2.47
C HIS A 156 -14.97 1.57 1.59
N LEU A 157 -13.84 2.21 1.88
CA LEU A 157 -13.30 3.28 1.03
C LEU A 157 -12.92 2.78 -0.36
N VAL A 158 -12.28 1.61 -0.45
CA VAL A 158 -11.91 0.99 -1.73
C VAL A 158 -13.16 0.61 -2.53
N ALA A 159 -14.14 -0.02 -1.88
CA ALA A 159 -15.39 -0.45 -2.50
C ALA A 159 -16.20 0.72 -3.07
N ARG A 160 -16.20 1.89 -2.40
CA ARG A 160 -16.89 3.08 -2.90
C ARG A 160 -16.19 3.75 -4.08
N ARG A 161 -14.87 3.55 -4.27
CA ARG A 161 -14.07 4.25 -5.31
C ARG A 161 -13.00 3.34 -5.95
N PRO A 162 -13.39 2.21 -6.57
CA PRO A 162 -12.44 1.21 -7.04
C PRO A 162 -11.47 1.74 -8.09
N THR A 163 -11.93 2.65 -8.97
CA THR A 163 -11.12 3.22 -10.06
C THR A 163 -9.88 3.96 -9.55
N ARG A 164 -9.97 4.65 -8.42
CA ARG A 164 -8.84 5.39 -7.85
C ARG A 164 -7.79 4.47 -7.23
N PHE A 165 -8.25 3.39 -6.60
CA PHE A 165 -7.35 2.40 -6.00
C PHE A 165 -6.72 1.47 -7.03
N LEU A 166 -7.35 1.26 -8.19
CA LEU A 166 -6.79 0.52 -9.33
C LEU A 166 -5.65 1.28 -10.03
N ALA A 167 -5.55 2.59 -9.87
CA ALA A 167 -4.46 3.38 -10.45
C ALA A 167 -3.09 3.05 -9.84
N ALA A 168 -3.03 2.76 -8.53
CA ALA A 168 -1.79 2.40 -7.85
C ALA A 168 -1.18 1.07 -8.34
N PRO A 169 -1.91 -0.07 -8.38
CA PRO A 169 -1.39 -1.32 -8.89
C PRO A 169 -1.16 -1.28 -10.40
N SER A 170 -1.96 -0.54 -11.19
CA SER A 170 -1.69 -0.42 -12.63
C SER A 170 -0.40 0.33 -12.90
N LEU A 171 -0.10 1.40 -12.14
CA LEU A 171 1.19 2.08 -12.19
C LEU A 171 2.34 1.19 -11.71
N ALA A 172 2.13 0.37 -10.67
CA ALA A 172 3.14 -0.58 -10.21
C ALA A 172 3.47 -1.61 -11.30
N LEU A 173 2.44 -2.16 -11.97
CA LEU A 173 2.58 -3.12 -13.07
C LEU A 173 3.25 -2.48 -14.29
N LEU A 174 2.83 -1.28 -14.68
CA LEU A 174 3.45 -0.54 -15.78
C LEU A 174 4.92 -0.19 -15.47
N GLY A 175 5.20 0.22 -14.24
CA GLY A 175 6.56 0.52 -13.78
C GLY A 175 7.45 -0.72 -13.78
N LEU A 176 6.94 -1.85 -13.29
CA LEU A 176 7.64 -3.14 -13.34
C LEU A 176 7.89 -3.58 -14.78
N TRP A 177 6.87 -3.50 -15.63
CA TRP A 177 6.98 -3.85 -17.05
C TRP A 177 7.99 -2.96 -17.79
N ALA A 178 7.96 -1.65 -17.55
CA ALA A 178 8.93 -0.71 -18.11
C ALA A 178 10.35 -1.02 -17.62
N SER A 179 10.52 -1.38 -16.35
CA SER A 179 11.82 -1.73 -15.77
C SER A 179 12.42 -2.99 -16.38
N LEU A 180 11.58 -3.99 -16.69
CA LEU A 180 12.02 -5.21 -17.38
C LEU A 180 12.45 -4.95 -18.83
N ARG A 181 11.90 -3.92 -19.48
CA ARG A 181 12.16 -3.62 -20.90
C ARG A 181 13.26 -2.60 -21.16
N TRP A 182 13.49 -1.66 -20.23
CA TRP A 182 14.36 -0.51 -20.47
C TRP A 182 15.58 -0.52 -19.56
N THR A 183 15.42 -0.17 -18.29
CA THR A 183 16.53 -0.04 -17.34
C THR A 183 16.09 -0.34 -15.91
N ALA A 184 16.96 -1.02 -15.14
CA ALA A 184 16.72 -1.34 -13.74
C ALA A 184 16.56 -0.10 -12.84
N SER A 185 17.10 1.05 -13.26
CA SER A 185 16.97 2.32 -12.52
C SER A 185 15.51 2.76 -12.36
N LEU A 186 14.61 2.34 -13.26
CA LEU A 186 13.18 2.66 -13.16
C LEU A 186 12.53 1.99 -11.93
N LEU A 187 13.01 0.83 -11.48
CA LEU A 187 12.47 0.13 -10.30
C LEU A 187 12.57 0.98 -9.02
N LEU A 188 13.57 1.84 -8.91
CA LEU A 188 13.77 2.71 -7.74
C LEU A 188 12.68 3.80 -7.65
N LEU A 189 12.12 4.22 -8.78
CA LEU A 189 11.08 5.24 -8.83
C LEU A 189 9.67 4.70 -8.63
N VAL A 190 9.44 3.40 -8.86
CA VAL A 190 8.08 2.83 -8.81
C VAL A 190 7.47 2.90 -7.40
N PRO A 191 8.13 2.43 -6.31
CA PRO A 191 7.53 2.47 -4.98
C PRO A 191 7.08 3.86 -4.51
N PRO A 192 7.91 4.94 -4.61
CA PRO A 192 7.49 6.26 -4.17
C PRO A 192 6.36 6.84 -5.02
N LEU A 193 6.34 6.59 -6.34
CA LEU A 193 5.25 7.03 -7.20
C LEU A 193 3.92 6.36 -6.84
N VAL A 194 3.95 5.04 -6.61
CA VAL A 194 2.76 4.28 -6.20
C VAL A 194 2.24 4.78 -4.86
N ALA A 195 3.12 5.05 -3.89
CA ALA A 195 2.73 5.59 -2.60
C ALA A 195 2.12 7.00 -2.70
N LEU A 196 2.69 7.89 -3.51
CA LEU A 196 2.15 9.23 -3.74
C LEU A 196 0.76 9.20 -4.39
N VAL A 197 0.56 8.33 -5.39
CA VAL A 197 -0.74 8.19 -6.05
C VAL A 197 -1.78 7.60 -5.10
N ALA A 198 -1.39 6.62 -4.29
CA ALA A 198 -2.27 6.06 -3.27
C ALA A 198 -2.66 7.10 -2.20
N ALA A 199 -1.71 7.89 -1.70
CA ALA A 199 -1.95 8.98 -0.75
C ALA A 199 -2.85 10.09 -1.35
N ALA A 200 -2.65 10.43 -2.62
CA ALA A 200 -3.53 11.36 -3.32
C ALA A 200 -4.95 10.79 -3.48
N ALA A 201 -5.07 9.48 -3.74
CA ALA A 201 -6.37 8.81 -3.84
C ALA A 201 -7.12 8.80 -2.50
N THR A 202 -6.43 8.51 -1.38
CA THR A 202 -7.04 8.54 -0.04
C THR A 202 -7.44 9.96 0.37
N ALA A 203 -6.56 10.95 0.18
CA ALA A 203 -6.85 12.35 0.49
C ALA A 203 -8.06 12.88 -0.30
N THR A 204 -8.15 12.55 -1.60
CA THR A 204 -9.30 12.96 -2.44
C THR A 204 -10.59 12.21 -2.11
N ALA A 205 -10.50 10.98 -1.58
CA ALA A 205 -11.65 10.23 -1.08
C ALA A 205 -12.21 10.85 0.21
N LEU A 206 -11.33 11.18 1.15
CA LEU A 206 -11.69 11.81 2.43
C LEU A 206 -12.26 13.22 2.24
N ALA A 207 -11.65 14.05 1.39
CA ALA A 207 -12.12 15.40 1.12
C ALA A 207 -13.55 15.45 0.57
N HIS A 208 -13.91 14.52 -0.32
CA HIS A 208 -15.29 14.43 -0.81
C HIS A 208 -16.28 14.01 0.27
N HIS A 209 -15.88 13.12 1.18
CA HIS A 209 -16.77 12.73 2.29
C HIS A 209 -17.04 13.90 3.23
N ALA A 210 -16.03 14.70 3.54
CA ALA A 210 -16.19 15.90 4.36
C ALA A 210 -17.12 16.96 3.71
N MET A 211 -17.02 17.15 2.39
CA MET A 211 -17.91 18.06 1.66
C MET A 211 -19.36 17.56 1.62
N ALA A 212 -19.57 16.25 1.45
CA ALA A 212 -20.91 15.67 1.43
C ALA A 212 -21.62 15.76 2.80
N THR A 213 -20.87 15.68 3.91
CA THR A 213 -21.44 15.88 5.24
C THR A 213 -21.72 17.34 5.56
N ALA A 214 -20.87 18.27 5.10
CA ALA A 214 -21.06 19.71 5.32
C ALA A 214 -22.20 20.30 4.48
N GLY A 215 -22.48 19.75 3.29
CA GLY A 215 -23.61 20.16 2.45
C GLY A 215 -24.96 19.59 2.88
N GLY A 216 -25.00 18.69 3.86
CA GLY A 216 -26.24 18.13 4.42
C GLY A 216 -26.79 18.89 5.63
N GLU A 217 -26.05 19.88 6.14
CA GLU A 217 -26.48 20.80 7.20
C GLU A 217 -27.00 22.12 6.59
N GLU A 218 -27.90 22.03 5.62
CA GLU A 218 -28.67 23.21 5.22
C GLU A 218 -29.70 23.47 6.34
N PRO A 219 -29.62 24.59 7.06
CA PRO A 219 -30.52 24.84 8.19
C PRO A 219 -31.92 25.01 7.62
N ASP A 220 -32.81 24.12 8.04
CA ASP A 220 -34.26 24.26 7.90
C ASP A 220 -34.65 25.57 8.59
N ARG A 221 -34.64 26.66 7.83
CA ARG A 221 -35.09 27.97 8.24
C ARG A 221 -36.61 27.96 8.16
N GLY A 222 -37.22 27.40 9.20
CA GLY A 222 -38.61 27.66 9.57
C GLY A 222 -38.81 29.12 9.99
#